data_AF-A0A815JAH8-F1
#
_entry.id   AF-A0A815JAH8-F1
#
_cell.length_a   1.000
_cell.length_b   1.000
_cell.length_c   1.000
_cell.angle_alpha   90.00
_cell.angle_beta   90.00
_cell.angle_gamma   90.00
#
_symmetry.space_group_name_H-M   'P 1'
#
loop_
_entity.id
_entity.type
_entity.pdbx_description
1 polymer ?
#
loop_
_entity_poly.entity_id
_entity_poly.type
_entity_poly.pdbx_seq_one_letter_code
_entity_poly.pdbx_strand_id
1 'polypeptide(L)'
;MLLPISGYEKEELVSLEEAVRPITALLYDLDTKVYIAKRNSQKPADSLTCDQSASINLYTIEWEEPHDSLYTLLNRTLRSAERKALKPWFSYLKLFLTALYKLPSVKGVIWRGIRDDVYDQYNIDQVWWGVSSCTETMQVMERFVGRSGVRTLFTIECISGKAIGAHSFFKNENEIVLMPGTYLRVVAKWSPSENLYMIHLRETNSPYQFIASPSGKECNQTNGADLIQDLEHSEYRPRSINFAGRKLSDADIEKIVKDKIIKTHCTQLNLSGNNLTWYGCWAIANALRTNTILIQLNLSENQILHEGTKYLADALFENTVLTQLNLGSCQIKDNGVQYLADALQQNTVKDCLVNYHIALYYLI
;
A
#
# COMPACT_ATOMS: atom_id res chain seq x y z
N MET A 1 -3.41 9.45 -8.53
CA MET A 1 -2.77 8.35 -7.76
C MET A 1 -2.25 7.33 -8.77
N LEU A 2 -1.02 6.82 -8.62
CA LEU A 2 -0.48 5.81 -9.55
C LEU A 2 -1.12 4.45 -9.32
N LEU A 3 -1.12 3.59 -10.34
CA LEU A 3 -1.56 2.19 -10.19
C LEU A 3 -0.62 1.41 -9.26
N PRO A 4 -1.11 0.40 -8.53
CA PRO A 4 -0.28 -0.49 -7.71
C PRO A 4 0.86 -1.17 -8.50
N ILE A 5 1.96 -1.46 -7.81
CA ILE A 5 3.07 -2.27 -8.33
C ILE A 5 2.67 -3.74 -8.20
N SER A 6 2.35 -4.36 -9.33
CA SER A 6 1.86 -5.74 -9.43
C SER A 6 2.36 -6.40 -10.72
N GLY A 7 2.23 -7.73 -10.79
CA GLY A 7 2.71 -8.57 -11.88
C GLY A 7 4.02 -9.28 -11.55
N TYR A 8 4.95 -8.62 -10.84
CA TYR A 8 6.23 -9.22 -10.47
C TYR A 8 6.09 -10.41 -9.50
N GLU A 9 5.03 -10.45 -8.69
CA GLU A 9 4.77 -11.55 -7.76
C GLU A 9 4.54 -12.89 -8.46
N LYS A 10 4.16 -12.85 -9.75
CA LYS A 10 3.92 -14.03 -10.59
C LYS A 10 5.22 -14.59 -11.20
N GLU A 11 6.31 -13.83 -11.15
CA GLU A 11 7.62 -14.30 -11.60
C GLU A 11 8.14 -15.42 -10.68
N GLU A 12 8.93 -16.32 -11.28
CA GLU A 12 9.66 -17.32 -10.53
C GLU A 12 10.84 -16.69 -9.79
N LEU A 13 11.19 -17.27 -8.64
CA LEU A 13 12.37 -16.85 -7.91
C LEU A 13 13.60 -17.49 -8.57
N VAL A 14 14.46 -16.67 -9.17
CA VAL A 14 15.64 -17.08 -9.93
C VAL A 14 16.93 -16.54 -9.32
N SER A 15 18.10 -16.94 -9.84
CA SER A 15 19.39 -16.38 -9.39
C SER A 15 19.52 -14.90 -9.77
N LEU A 16 20.51 -14.20 -9.20
CA LEU A 16 20.70 -12.78 -9.50
C LEU A 16 20.98 -12.52 -10.99
N GLU A 17 21.80 -13.36 -11.63
CA GLU A 17 22.13 -13.24 -13.06
C GLU A 17 20.90 -13.38 -13.96
N GLU A 18 20.03 -14.34 -13.65
CA GLU A 18 18.78 -14.56 -14.37
C GLU A 18 17.82 -13.37 -14.14
N ALA A 19 17.75 -12.88 -12.90
CA ALA A 19 16.86 -11.81 -12.50
C ALA A 19 17.20 -10.47 -13.17
N VAL A 20 18.48 -10.19 -13.45
CA VAL A 20 18.91 -8.95 -14.09
C VAL A 20 18.96 -9.02 -15.61
N ARG A 21 18.90 -10.21 -16.22
CA ARG A 21 19.01 -10.37 -17.68
C ARG A 21 18.08 -9.44 -18.47
N PRO A 22 16.80 -9.23 -18.10
CA PRO A 22 15.92 -8.36 -18.87
C PRO A 22 16.28 -6.87 -18.78
N ILE A 23 17.10 -6.46 -17.80
CA ILE A 23 17.53 -5.07 -17.57
C ILE A 23 18.99 -4.82 -17.93
N THR A 24 19.75 -5.82 -18.38
CA THR A 24 21.17 -5.67 -18.76
C THR A 24 21.38 -4.58 -19.83
N ALA A 25 20.46 -4.46 -20.79
CA ALA A 25 20.56 -3.43 -21.84
C ALA A 25 20.24 -2.01 -21.34
N LEU A 26 19.64 -1.87 -20.16
CA LEU A 26 19.24 -0.57 -19.60
C LEU A 26 20.34 0.10 -18.77
N LEU A 27 21.39 -0.66 -18.45
CA LEU A 27 22.24 -0.41 -17.30
C LEU A 27 23.71 -0.67 -17.69
N TYR A 28 24.54 0.37 -17.60
CA TYR A 28 25.96 0.29 -17.93
C TYR A 28 26.73 -0.64 -16.98
N ASP A 29 27.57 -1.52 -17.52
CA ASP A 29 28.48 -2.38 -16.75
C ASP A 29 27.78 -3.24 -15.67
N LEU A 30 26.50 -3.62 -15.91
CA LEU A 30 25.69 -4.34 -14.93
C LEU A 30 26.33 -5.68 -14.51
N ASP A 31 26.95 -6.41 -15.43
CA ASP A 31 27.54 -7.72 -15.17
C ASP A 31 28.69 -7.64 -14.14
N THR A 32 29.54 -6.61 -14.23
CA THR A 32 30.60 -6.36 -13.25
C THR A 32 30.01 -6.06 -11.88
N LYS A 33 28.94 -5.26 -11.80
CA LYS A 33 28.28 -4.93 -10.53
C LYS A 33 27.59 -6.15 -9.92
N VAL A 34 26.98 -7.02 -10.74
CA VAL A 34 26.42 -8.30 -10.31
C VAL A 34 27.51 -9.20 -9.74
N TYR A 35 28.66 -9.31 -10.42
CA TYR A 35 29.81 -10.07 -9.92
C TYR A 35 30.27 -9.58 -8.54
N ILE A 36 30.44 -8.26 -8.37
CA ILE A 36 30.82 -7.64 -7.09
C ILE A 36 29.78 -7.96 -6.01
N ALA A 37 28.49 -7.78 -6.32
CA ALA A 37 27.40 -8.03 -5.40
C ALA A 37 27.38 -9.48 -4.91
N LYS A 38 27.54 -10.47 -5.81
CA LYS A 38 27.59 -11.89 -5.44
C LYS A 38 28.81 -12.21 -4.58
N ARG A 39 29.97 -11.64 -4.91
CA ARG A 39 31.19 -11.82 -4.11
C ARG A 39 31.02 -11.30 -2.67
N ASN A 40 30.33 -10.18 -2.50
CA ASN A 40 30.06 -9.59 -1.18
C ASN A 40 29.00 -10.34 -0.36
N SER A 41 28.26 -11.26 -0.99
CA SER A 41 27.08 -11.91 -0.41
C SER A 41 27.20 -13.43 -0.31
N GLN A 42 28.42 -13.98 -0.39
CA GLN A 42 28.68 -15.43 -0.36
C GLN A 42 28.23 -16.14 0.94
N LYS A 43 28.17 -15.40 2.06
CA LYS A 43 27.75 -15.92 3.37
C LYS A 43 26.87 -14.87 4.07
N PRO A 44 25.57 -14.81 3.73
CA PRO A 44 24.64 -13.92 4.40
C PRO A 44 24.61 -14.20 5.92
N ALA A 45 24.42 -13.15 6.73
CA ALA A 45 24.42 -13.27 8.19
C ALA A 45 23.10 -13.85 8.76
N ASP A 46 22.11 -14.09 7.89
CA ASP A 46 20.73 -14.41 8.24
C ASP A 46 20.12 -15.46 7.28
N SER A 47 18.78 -15.54 7.24
CA SER A 47 18.04 -16.55 6.45
C SER A 47 17.99 -16.26 4.93
N LEU A 48 18.68 -15.23 4.46
CA LEU A 48 18.73 -14.91 3.03
C LEU A 48 19.61 -15.91 2.28
N THR A 49 19.22 -16.21 1.04
CA THR A 49 20.12 -16.89 0.10
C THR A 49 21.22 -15.92 -0.37
N CYS A 50 22.30 -16.46 -0.94
CA CYS A 50 23.36 -15.63 -1.51
C CYS A 50 22.82 -14.66 -2.58
N ASP A 51 21.94 -15.11 -3.47
CA ASP A 51 21.33 -14.26 -4.50
C ASP A 51 20.38 -13.21 -3.92
N GLN A 52 19.63 -13.54 -2.86
CA GLN A 52 18.78 -12.57 -2.16
C GLN A 52 19.61 -11.47 -1.50
N SER A 53 20.65 -11.85 -0.75
CA SER A 53 21.61 -10.92 -0.17
C SER A 53 22.32 -10.09 -1.25
N ALA A 54 22.74 -10.72 -2.36
CA ALA A 54 23.40 -10.05 -3.47
C ALA A 54 22.47 -9.06 -4.19
N SER A 55 21.17 -9.34 -4.27
CA SER A 55 20.21 -8.39 -4.86
C SER A 55 20.13 -7.09 -4.05
N ILE A 56 20.18 -7.18 -2.71
CA ILE A 56 20.24 -6.01 -1.82
C ILE A 56 21.59 -5.31 -1.95
N ASN A 57 22.69 -6.07 -2.00
CA ASN A 57 24.02 -5.49 -2.21
C ASN A 57 24.07 -4.69 -3.51
N LEU A 58 23.63 -5.28 -4.63
CA LEU A 58 23.59 -4.64 -5.94
C LEU A 58 22.76 -3.35 -5.94
N TYR A 59 21.63 -3.34 -5.24
CA TYR A 59 20.79 -2.15 -5.09
C TYR A 59 21.57 -0.99 -4.45
N THR A 60 22.49 -1.27 -3.53
CA THR A 60 23.26 -0.25 -2.80
C THR A 60 24.60 0.14 -3.46
N ILE A 61 24.99 -0.49 -4.57
CA ILE A 61 26.26 -0.15 -5.24
C ILE A 61 26.14 1.19 -5.96
N GLU A 62 27.04 2.12 -5.64
CA GLU A 62 27.21 3.37 -6.39
C GLU A 62 27.94 3.14 -7.71
N TRP A 63 27.53 3.90 -8.73
CA TRP A 63 28.10 3.84 -10.06
C TRP A 63 28.81 5.15 -10.34
N GLU A 64 29.85 5.08 -11.17
CA GLU A 64 30.61 6.26 -11.55
C GLU A 64 29.82 7.11 -12.55
N GLU A 65 29.82 8.42 -12.30
CA GLU A 65 29.27 9.41 -13.24
C GLU A 65 29.89 9.22 -14.64
N PRO A 66 29.12 9.35 -15.73
CA PRO A 66 27.76 9.89 -15.80
C PRO A 66 26.62 8.84 -15.73
N HIS A 67 26.91 7.60 -15.31
CA HIS A 67 25.97 6.49 -15.46
C HIS A 67 25.00 6.37 -14.28
N ASP A 68 23.70 6.24 -14.58
CA ASP A 68 22.68 5.96 -13.57
C ASP A 68 22.90 4.58 -12.93
N SER A 69 23.03 4.54 -11.60
CA SER A 69 23.05 3.27 -10.87
C SER A 69 21.73 2.51 -10.95
N LEU A 70 21.78 1.20 -10.65
CA LEU A 70 20.57 0.37 -10.54
C LEU A 70 19.54 1.00 -9.60
N TYR A 71 19.97 1.48 -8.43
CA TYR A 71 19.14 2.23 -7.49
C TYR A 71 18.41 3.39 -8.17
N THR A 72 19.17 4.23 -8.89
CA THR A 72 18.65 5.46 -9.48
C THR A 72 17.61 5.16 -10.55
N LEU A 73 17.94 4.26 -11.47
CA LEU A 73 17.05 3.91 -12.58
C LEU A 73 15.81 3.14 -12.10
N LEU A 74 15.96 2.19 -11.18
CA LEU A 74 14.83 1.46 -10.62
C LEU A 74 13.86 2.41 -9.92
N ASN A 75 14.36 3.29 -9.05
CA ASN A 75 13.52 4.23 -8.32
C ASN A 75 12.85 5.27 -9.23
N ARG A 76 13.51 5.69 -10.32
CA ARG A 76 12.88 6.50 -11.36
C ARG A 76 11.72 5.75 -12.01
N THR A 77 11.93 4.47 -12.33
CA THR A 77 10.91 3.61 -12.95
C THR A 77 9.72 3.37 -12.01
N LEU A 78 9.97 3.11 -10.72
CA LEU A 78 8.94 2.91 -9.70
C LEU A 78 8.04 4.14 -9.50
N ARG A 79 8.60 5.36 -9.65
CA ARG A 79 7.87 6.62 -9.55
C ARG A 79 7.15 7.03 -10.84
N SER A 80 7.41 6.35 -11.96
CA SER A 80 6.79 6.65 -13.25
C SER A 80 5.33 6.22 -13.32
N ALA A 81 4.47 7.03 -13.95
CA ALA A 81 3.09 6.63 -14.25
C ALA A 81 3.00 5.50 -15.28
N GLU A 82 4.04 5.31 -16.10
CA GLU A 82 4.10 4.26 -17.11
C GLU A 82 4.43 2.89 -16.48
N ARG A 83 3.43 2.22 -15.91
CA ARG A 83 3.63 0.92 -15.24
C ARG A 83 4.19 -0.18 -16.14
N LYS A 84 3.99 -0.11 -17.45
CA LYS A 84 4.59 -1.05 -18.41
C LYS A 84 6.11 -1.01 -18.41
N ALA A 85 6.72 0.14 -18.07
CA ALA A 85 8.17 0.28 -17.95
C ALA A 85 8.77 -0.55 -16.80
N LEU A 86 7.96 -1.01 -15.83
CA LEU A 86 8.42 -1.92 -14.78
C LEU A 86 8.56 -3.37 -15.24
N LYS A 87 7.98 -3.76 -16.38
CA LYS A 87 7.97 -5.16 -16.82
C LYS A 87 9.38 -5.78 -16.93
N PRO A 88 10.41 -5.11 -17.48
CA PRO A 88 11.78 -5.65 -17.45
C PRO A 88 12.32 -5.87 -16.03
N TRP A 89 11.85 -5.10 -15.04
CA TRP A 89 12.32 -5.17 -13.66
C TRP A 89 11.68 -6.29 -12.85
N PHE A 90 10.66 -6.98 -13.36
CA PHE A 90 9.84 -7.89 -12.54
C PHE A 90 10.65 -9.03 -11.91
N SER A 91 11.55 -9.67 -12.66
CA SER A 91 12.37 -10.76 -12.11
C SER A 91 13.33 -10.26 -11.02
N TYR A 92 13.93 -9.07 -11.21
CA TYR A 92 14.75 -8.42 -10.18
C TYR A 92 13.92 -8.00 -8.95
N LEU A 93 12.76 -7.36 -9.15
CA LEU A 93 11.84 -6.98 -8.08
C LEU A 93 11.35 -8.19 -7.28
N LYS A 94 11.06 -9.31 -7.95
CA LYS A 94 10.70 -10.56 -7.29
C LYS A 94 11.80 -11.02 -6.34
N LEU A 95 13.04 -11.09 -6.81
CA LEU A 95 14.19 -11.50 -5.99
C LEU A 95 14.45 -10.52 -4.83
N PHE A 96 14.54 -9.24 -5.16
CA PHE A 96 14.86 -8.17 -4.21
C PHE A 96 13.80 -8.00 -3.12
N LEU A 97 12.53 -7.91 -3.50
CA LEU A 97 11.46 -7.75 -2.52
C LEU A 97 11.27 -9.03 -1.70
N THR A 98 11.44 -10.22 -2.28
CA THR A 98 11.46 -11.46 -1.48
C THR A 98 12.53 -11.42 -0.39
N ALA A 99 13.72 -10.88 -0.71
CA ALA A 99 14.78 -10.70 0.27
C ALA A 99 14.36 -9.72 1.38
N LEU A 100 13.86 -8.53 1.02
CA LEU A 100 13.43 -7.53 2.00
C LEU A 100 12.29 -8.00 2.90
N TYR A 101 11.35 -8.81 2.39
CA TYR A 101 10.26 -9.37 3.19
C TYR A 101 10.73 -10.38 4.24
N LYS A 102 11.88 -11.05 4.03
CA LYS A 102 12.48 -11.96 5.01
C LYS A 102 13.25 -11.24 6.12
N LEU A 103 13.66 -9.99 5.88
CA LEU A 103 14.38 -9.22 6.88
C LEU A 103 13.44 -8.75 8.01
N PRO A 104 13.91 -8.71 9.26
CA PRO A 104 13.13 -8.20 10.38
C PRO A 104 12.76 -6.73 10.13
N SER A 105 11.55 -6.37 10.54
CA SER A 105 11.11 -4.98 10.50
C SER A 105 11.69 -4.19 11.66
N VAL A 106 12.17 -3.00 11.34
CA VAL A 106 12.62 -1.96 12.25
C VAL A 106 11.43 -1.06 12.57
N LYS A 107 11.27 -0.76 13.86
CA LYS A 107 10.25 0.17 14.37
C LYS A 107 10.94 1.28 15.15
N GLY A 108 10.53 2.52 14.93
CA GLY A 108 11.12 3.68 15.58
C GLY A 108 11.17 4.90 14.68
N VAL A 109 11.86 5.94 15.12
CA VAL A 109 12.05 7.15 14.31
C VAL A 109 13.25 6.96 13.39
N ILE A 110 13.03 7.16 12.10
CA ILE A 110 14.08 7.17 11.07
C ILE A 110 14.09 8.51 10.33
N TRP A 111 15.22 8.82 9.71
CA TRP A 111 15.42 10.08 9.00
C TRP A 111 15.81 9.87 7.55
N ARG A 112 15.38 10.81 6.70
CA ARG A 112 15.80 10.89 5.29
C ARG A 112 16.00 12.36 4.91
N GLY A 113 17.14 12.69 4.30
CA GLY A 113 17.40 14.03 3.77
C GLY A 113 17.44 14.06 2.25
N ILE A 114 16.90 15.11 1.64
CA ILE A 114 17.02 15.39 0.20
C ILE A 114 17.48 16.83 -0.03
N ARG A 115 18.10 17.09 -1.19
CA ARG A 115 18.57 18.43 -1.61
C ARG A 115 17.56 19.07 -2.56
N ASP A 116 16.32 19.21 -2.11
CA ASP A 116 15.22 19.76 -2.90
C ASP A 116 14.16 20.41 -2.00
N ASP A 117 13.36 21.32 -2.57
CA ASP A 117 12.16 21.89 -1.93
C ASP A 117 10.94 21.11 -2.38
N VAL A 118 10.38 20.36 -1.43
CA VAL A 118 9.14 19.62 -1.63
C VAL A 118 8.06 20.05 -0.63
N TYR A 119 8.23 21.17 0.07
CA TYR A 119 7.41 21.58 1.20
C TYR A 119 5.90 21.61 0.88
N ASP A 120 5.55 22.10 -0.30
CA ASP A 120 4.16 22.22 -0.75
C ASP A 120 3.56 20.91 -1.28
N GLN A 121 4.39 19.92 -1.58
CA GLN A 121 3.91 18.60 -2.00
C GLN A 121 3.30 17.82 -0.84
N TYR A 122 3.73 18.12 0.40
CA TYR A 122 3.32 17.43 1.63
C TYR A 122 2.18 18.17 2.35
N ASN A 123 1.19 18.68 1.61
CA ASN A 123 -0.08 19.16 2.16
C ASN A 123 -1.12 18.02 2.35
N ILE A 124 -0.81 16.84 1.80
CA ILE A 124 -1.64 15.63 1.86
C ILE A 124 -0.77 14.42 2.21
N ASP A 125 -1.40 13.35 2.67
CA ASP A 125 -0.75 12.05 2.89
C ASP A 125 -0.10 11.55 1.59
N GLN A 126 1.02 10.83 1.74
CA GLN A 126 1.90 10.47 0.64
C GLN A 126 2.04 8.96 0.47
N VAL A 127 2.29 8.55 -0.77
CA VAL A 127 2.78 7.21 -1.09
C VAL A 127 4.18 7.34 -1.64
N TRP A 128 5.14 6.73 -0.96
CA TRP A 128 6.51 6.64 -1.45
C TRP A 128 6.64 5.43 -2.37
N TRP A 129 6.51 5.68 -3.67
CA TRP A 129 6.51 4.63 -4.70
C TRP A 129 7.86 3.95 -4.92
N GLY A 130 8.96 4.68 -4.69
CA GLY A 130 10.30 4.11 -4.73
C GLY A 130 10.69 3.47 -3.40
N VAL A 131 11.74 2.67 -3.42
CA VAL A 131 12.42 2.21 -2.22
C VAL A 131 13.18 3.41 -1.64
N SER A 132 12.95 3.72 -0.36
CA SER A 132 13.51 4.93 0.26
C SER A 132 14.54 4.58 1.32
N SER A 133 15.81 4.83 1.02
CA SER A 133 16.91 4.74 2.00
C SER A 133 16.79 5.81 3.09
N CYS A 134 16.93 5.36 4.32
CA CYS A 134 16.76 6.10 5.56
C CYS A 134 17.86 5.66 6.55
N THR A 135 17.96 6.38 7.65
CA THR A 135 18.93 6.10 8.71
C THR A 135 18.30 6.24 10.09
N GLU A 136 18.86 5.54 11.07
CA GLU A 136 18.55 5.71 12.50
C GLU A 136 19.52 6.69 13.20
N THR A 137 20.60 7.11 12.53
CA THR A 137 21.63 7.91 13.18
C THR A 137 21.36 9.39 13.02
N MET A 138 21.27 10.10 14.15
CA MET A 138 21.11 11.56 14.20
C MET A 138 22.26 12.31 13.49
N GLN A 139 23.41 11.66 13.25
CA GLN A 139 24.51 12.21 12.47
C GLN A 139 24.11 12.63 11.04
N VAL A 140 23.09 11.98 10.43
CA VAL A 140 22.56 12.42 9.13
C VAL A 140 21.79 13.73 9.28
N MET A 141 21.05 13.92 10.38
CA MET A 141 20.44 15.21 10.71
C MET A 141 21.53 16.29 10.81
N GLU A 142 22.63 16.04 11.52
CA GLU A 142 23.74 17.01 11.64
C GLU A 142 24.34 17.39 10.27
N ARG A 143 24.50 16.42 9.37
CA ARG A 143 24.98 16.66 8.00
C ARG A 143 24.02 17.53 7.17
N PHE A 144 22.72 17.52 7.45
CA PHE A 144 21.71 18.29 6.72
C PHE A 144 21.38 19.65 7.37
N VAL A 145 21.55 19.79 8.68
CA VAL A 145 21.23 21.02 9.41
C VAL A 145 22.21 22.16 9.07
N GLY A 146 23.50 21.87 8.86
CA GLY A 146 24.57 22.88 8.71
C GLY A 146 25.05 23.24 7.31
N ARG A 147 24.33 22.88 6.23
CA ARG A 147 24.78 23.12 4.84
C ARG A 147 23.96 24.20 4.13
N SER A 148 24.59 24.93 3.21
CA SER A 148 23.93 25.87 2.30
C SER A 148 23.14 25.15 1.21
N GLY A 149 22.12 25.81 0.65
CA GLY A 149 21.26 25.28 -0.40
C GLY A 149 19.92 24.73 0.10
N VAL A 150 19.00 24.57 -0.85
CA VAL A 150 17.64 24.07 -0.62
C VAL A 150 17.68 22.60 -0.21
N ARG A 151 17.04 22.27 0.92
CA ARG A 151 17.02 20.91 1.46
C ARG A 151 15.78 20.63 2.28
N THR A 152 15.35 19.37 2.25
CA THR A 152 14.23 18.87 3.03
C THR A 152 14.69 17.67 3.88
N LEU A 153 14.42 17.73 5.18
CA LEU A 153 14.64 16.64 6.12
C LEU A 153 13.29 16.02 6.54
N PHE A 154 13.19 14.72 6.36
CA PHE A 154 12.06 13.92 6.83
C PHE A 154 12.41 13.27 8.16
N THR A 155 11.52 13.44 9.14
CA THR A 155 11.45 12.61 10.34
C THR A 155 10.28 11.66 10.16
N ILE A 156 10.48 10.36 10.34
CA ILE A 156 9.48 9.35 10.00
C ILE A 156 9.29 8.41 11.19
N GLU A 157 8.09 8.38 11.76
CA GLU A 157 7.67 7.31 12.66
C GLU A 157 7.43 6.04 11.83
N CYS A 158 8.40 5.12 11.84
CA CYS A 158 8.46 3.91 11.02
C CYS A 158 7.97 2.68 11.78
N ILE A 159 7.24 1.81 11.10
CA ILE A 159 6.74 0.52 11.61
C ILE A 159 7.21 -0.69 10.80
N SER A 160 7.66 -0.50 9.55
CA SER A 160 7.96 -1.61 8.62
C SER A 160 9.32 -1.56 7.92
N GLY A 161 10.17 -0.59 8.26
CA GLY A 161 11.48 -0.39 7.64
C GLY A 161 12.37 -1.63 7.73
N LYS A 162 13.25 -1.85 6.75
CA LYS A 162 14.11 -3.03 6.67
C LYS A 162 15.56 -2.63 6.89
N ALA A 163 16.18 -3.15 7.94
CA ALA A 163 17.61 -2.97 8.17
C ALA A 163 18.40 -3.77 7.13
N ILE A 164 19.10 -3.09 6.23
CA ILE A 164 19.85 -3.72 5.13
C ILE A 164 21.36 -3.61 5.30
N GLY A 165 21.86 -2.95 6.35
CA GLY A 165 23.31 -2.70 6.55
C GLY A 165 24.20 -3.95 6.41
N ALA A 166 23.76 -5.11 6.91
CA ALA A 166 24.51 -6.38 6.77
C ALA A 166 24.68 -6.82 5.29
N HIS A 167 23.77 -6.42 4.42
CA HIS A 167 23.71 -6.79 3.00
C HIS A 167 24.09 -5.65 2.06
N SER A 168 24.11 -4.40 2.55
CA SER A 168 24.53 -3.22 1.80
C SER A 168 26.01 -3.33 1.37
N PHE A 169 26.35 -2.62 0.30
CA PHE A 169 27.72 -2.38 -0.14
C PHE A 169 28.47 -1.53 0.89
N PHE A 170 27.76 -0.61 1.56
CA PHE A 170 28.29 0.24 2.62
C PHE A 170 28.11 -0.42 3.99
N LYS A 171 29.04 -1.30 4.37
CA LYS A 171 28.96 -2.11 5.61
C LYS A 171 28.91 -1.33 6.92
N ASN A 172 29.30 -0.06 6.91
CA ASN A 172 29.34 0.78 8.10
C ASN A 172 28.11 1.68 8.24
N GLU A 173 27.17 1.60 7.31
CA GLU A 173 25.93 2.36 7.38
C GLU A 173 24.84 1.49 8.00
N ASN A 174 24.23 1.97 9.08
CA ASN A 174 22.98 1.41 9.63
C ASN A 174 21.82 1.82 8.69
N GLU A 175 21.89 1.35 7.45
CA GLU A 175 20.95 1.70 6.40
C GLU A 175 19.63 0.94 6.60
N ILE A 176 18.54 1.71 6.57
CA ILE A 176 17.18 1.20 6.65
C ILE A 176 16.46 1.62 5.39
N VAL A 177 15.76 0.70 4.75
CA VAL A 177 14.93 1.02 3.58
C VAL A 177 13.45 0.90 3.92
N LEU A 178 12.67 1.88 3.48
CA LEU A 178 11.22 1.73 3.36
C LEU A 178 10.88 1.08 2.02
N MET A 179 9.90 0.19 2.06
CA MET A 179 9.44 -0.56 0.90
C MET A 179 8.79 0.37 -0.14
N PRO A 180 8.78 -0.01 -1.43
CA PRO A 180 8.03 0.74 -2.42
C PRO A 180 6.53 0.63 -2.13
N GLY A 181 5.81 1.73 -2.23
CA GLY A 181 4.40 1.81 -1.88
C GLY A 181 4.12 2.07 -0.39
N THR A 182 5.12 2.42 0.41
CA THR A 182 4.90 2.82 1.82
C THR A 182 4.01 4.07 1.90
N TYR A 183 2.96 3.98 2.72
CA TYR A 183 2.00 5.06 2.95
C TYR A 183 2.36 5.86 4.19
N LEU A 184 2.44 7.18 4.04
CA LEU A 184 2.98 8.10 5.02
C LEU A 184 1.98 9.23 5.24
N ARG A 185 1.44 9.31 6.46
CA ARG A 185 0.62 10.44 6.89
C ARG A 185 1.51 11.64 7.18
N VAL A 186 1.12 12.82 6.71
CA VAL A 186 1.79 14.06 7.09
C VAL A 186 1.31 14.46 8.48
N VAL A 187 2.21 14.48 9.45
CA VAL A 187 1.92 14.85 10.84
C VAL A 187 2.13 16.35 11.03
N ALA A 188 3.26 16.87 10.55
CA ALA A 188 3.59 18.29 10.64
C ALA A 188 4.60 18.67 9.56
N LYS A 189 4.66 19.96 9.22
CA LYS A 189 5.73 20.53 8.41
C LYS A 189 6.09 21.93 8.89
N TRP A 190 7.37 22.28 8.88
CA TRP A 190 7.85 23.61 9.24
C TRP A 190 9.15 23.95 8.52
N SER A 191 9.51 25.23 8.48
CA SER A 191 10.77 25.72 7.91
C SER A 191 11.52 26.49 9.00
N PRO A 192 12.51 25.86 9.66
CA PRO A 192 13.23 26.50 10.77
C PRO A 192 14.24 27.56 10.33
N SER A 193 14.67 27.54 9.07
CA SER A 193 15.60 28.52 8.49
C SER A 193 15.43 28.59 6.98
N GLU A 194 16.00 29.63 6.37
CA GLU A 194 16.02 29.78 4.93
C GLU A 194 16.63 28.54 4.26
N ASN A 195 15.92 28.02 3.26
CA ASN A 195 16.31 26.84 2.49
C ASN A 195 16.33 25.50 3.27
N LEU A 196 15.82 25.45 4.51
CA LEU A 196 15.63 24.21 5.27
C LEU A 196 14.14 23.96 5.51
N TYR A 197 13.69 22.80 5.06
CA TYR A 197 12.33 22.31 5.31
C TYR A 197 12.39 21.04 6.14
N MET A 198 11.50 20.94 7.12
CA MET A 198 11.35 19.76 7.96
C MET A 198 9.93 19.24 7.83
N ILE A 199 9.81 17.95 7.56
CA ILE A 199 8.53 17.27 7.34
C ILE A 199 8.49 16.05 8.26
N HIS A 200 7.51 16.04 9.16
CA HIS A 200 7.26 14.93 10.06
C HIS A 200 6.17 14.03 9.46
N LEU A 201 6.52 12.76 9.26
CA LEU A 201 5.69 11.73 8.69
C LEU A 201 5.46 10.60 9.68
N ARG A 202 4.31 9.94 9.56
CA ARG A 202 4.00 8.70 10.26
C ARG A 202 3.65 7.62 9.25
N GLU A 203 4.39 6.52 9.26
CA GLU A 203 4.02 5.33 8.52
C GLU A 203 2.74 4.75 9.11
N THR A 204 1.76 4.53 8.24
CA THR A 204 0.49 3.91 8.63
C THR A 204 0.13 2.84 7.63
N ASN A 205 -0.64 1.84 8.07
CA ASN A 205 -1.17 0.85 7.15
C ASN A 205 -2.06 1.55 6.11
N SER A 206 -1.74 1.36 4.84
CA SER A 206 -2.53 1.92 3.76
C SER A 206 -3.91 1.26 3.69
N PRO A 207 -4.98 2.01 3.37
CA PRO A 207 -6.26 1.43 3.01
C PRO A 207 -6.25 0.75 1.62
N TYR A 208 -5.16 0.83 0.85
CA TYR A 208 -4.98 0.20 -0.47
C TYR A 208 -3.67 -0.60 -0.53
N GLN A 209 -3.68 -1.74 -1.20
CA GLN A 209 -2.45 -2.48 -1.47
C GLN A 209 -1.70 -1.82 -2.65
N PHE A 210 -0.66 -1.06 -2.35
CA PHE A 210 0.17 -0.40 -3.37
C PHE A 210 1.24 -1.32 -3.96
N ILE A 211 1.54 -2.42 -3.29
CA ILE A 211 2.52 -3.43 -3.73
C ILE A 211 2.07 -4.85 -3.36
N ALA A 212 2.17 -5.77 -4.32
CA ALA A 212 1.82 -7.18 -4.11
C ALA A 212 2.79 -7.88 -3.12
N SER A 213 2.38 -8.98 -2.49
CA SER A 213 3.32 -9.80 -1.71
C SER A 213 4.17 -10.65 -2.66
N PRO A 214 5.51 -10.74 -2.47
CA PRO A 214 6.36 -11.55 -3.34
C PRO A 214 6.01 -13.04 -3.35
N SER A 215 5.38 -13.57 -2.30
CA SER A 215 5.00 -14.98 -2.24
C SER A 215 3.77 -15.32 -3.09
N GLY A 216 3.09 -14.32 -3.69
CA GLY A 216 1.79 -14.50 -4.36
C GLY A 216 0.66 -14.92 -3.42
N LYS A 217 0.99 -15.25 -2.15
CA LYS A 217 0.06 -15.43 -1.06
C LYS A 217 -0.10 -14.07 -0.41
N GLU A 218 -1.31 -13.52 -0.48
CA GLU A 218 -1.75 -12.58 0.55
C GLU A 218 -1.51 -13.21 1.91
N CYS A 219 -1.06 -12.40 2.87
CA CYS A 219 -0.83 -12.83 4.23
C CYS A 219 -2.13 -13.42 4.81
N ASN A 220 -2.27 -14.75 4.74
CA ASN A 220 -3.37 -15.47 5.34
C ASN A 220 -2.89 -16.02 6.68
N GLN A 221 -3.20 -15.29 7.74
CA GLN A 221 -3.70 -15.82 9.01
C GLN A 221 -4.08 -14.62 9.89
N THR A 222 -5.34 -14.22 9.83
CA THR A 222 -6.05 -13.67 10.99
C THR A 222 -7.47 -14.21 10.90
N ASN A 223 -7.86 -15.01 11.90
CA ASN A 223 -9.25 -15.41 12.04
C ASN A 223 -10.06 -14.15 12.37
N GLY A 224 -11.34 -14.09 12.00
CA GLY A 224 -12.19 -12.91 12.22
C GLY A 224 -12.29 -12.41 13.68
N ALA A 225 -11.81 -13.19 14.66
CA ALA A 225 -11.69 -12.80 16.06
C ALA A 225 -10.44 -11.95 16.37
N ASP A 226 -9.31 -12.17 15.67
CA ASP A 226 -8.05 -11.44 15.90
C ASP A 226 -8.12 -10.01 15.32
N LEU A 227 -8.96 -9.80 14.31
CA LEU A 227 -9.15 -8.50 13.64
C LEU A 227 -9.82 -7.43 14.50
N ILE A 228 -10.58 -7.83 15.52
CA ILE A 228 -11.34 -6.93 16.39
C ILE A 228 -10.46 -6.44 17.55
N GLN A 229 -9.60 -7.30 18.12
CA GLN A 229 -8.70 -6.92 19.22
C GLN A 229 -7.68 -5.85 18.81
N ASP A 230 -7.21 -5.88 17.55
CA ASP A 230 -6.30 -4.87 16.99
C ASP A 230 -6.95 -3.48 16.86
N LEU A 231 -8.28 -3.42 16.71
CA LEU A 231 -9.02 -2.15 16.61
C LEU A 231 -9.28 -1.54 18.00
N GLU A 232 -9.43 -2.36 19.04
CA GLU A 232 -9.71 -1.93 20.42
C GLU A 232 -8.52 -1.28 21.14
N HIS A 233 -7.28 -1.61 20.76
CA HIS A 233 -6.05 -1.09 21.38
C HIS A 233 -5.50 0.18 20.69
N SER A 234 -6.18 0.68 19.65
CA SER A 234 -5.81 1.90 18.94
C SER A 234 -6.46 3.13 19.59
N GLU A 235 -5.65 4.05 20.14
CA GLU A 235 -6.12 5.39 20.57
C GLU A 235 -6.68 6.24 19.41
N TYR A 236 -6.60 5.75 18.17
CA TYR A 236 -7.05 6.44 16.97
C TYR A 236 -8.36 5.87 16.43
N ARG A 237 -9.38 6.73 16.33
CA ARG A 237 -10.69 6.47 15.72
C ARG A 237 -10.53 6.18 14.22
N PRO A 238 -10.68 4.93 13.75
CA PRO A 238 -10.44 4.61 12.35
C PRO A 238 -11.60 5.10 11.48
N ARG A 239 -11.37 6.19 10.74
CA ARG A 239 -12.35 6.72 9.75
C ARG A 239 -12.49 5.81 8.52
N SER A 240 -11.49 4.99 8.22
CA SER A 240 -11.50 4.10 7.06
C SER A 240 -10.93 2.73 7.44
N ILE A 241 -11.67 1.67 7.18
CA ILE A 241 -11.32 0.29 7.52
C ILE A 241 -11.38 -0.57 6.26
N ASN A 242 -10.30 -1.30 5.98
CA ASN A 242 -10.18 -2.14 4.79
C ASN A 242 -10.02 -3.63 5.13
N PHE A 243 -11.00 -4.43 4.71
CA PHE A 243 -11.06 -5.89 4.77
C PHE A 243 -11.05 -6.56 3.39
N ALA A 244 -10.63 -5.87 2.34
CA ALA A 244 -10.64 -6.41 0.98
C ALA A 244 -9.71 -7.63 0.80
N GLY A 245 -10.10 -8.59 -0.03
CA GLY A 245 -9.30 -9.76 -0.42
C GLY A 245 -9.20 -10.88 0.62
N ARG A 246 -9.78 -10.69 1.81
CA ARG A 246 -9.51 -11.54 2.99
C ARG A 246 -10.25 -12.86 3.03
N LYS A 247 -10.95 -13.25 1.95
CA LYS A 247 -11.78 -14.46 1.87
C LYS A 247 -12.84 -14.57 2.99
N LEU A 248 -13.31 -13.43 3.48
CA LEU A 248 -14.29 -13.37 4.56
C LEU A 248 -15.59 -14.06 4.16
N SER A 249 -16.15 -14.83 5.08
CA SER A 249 -17.47 -15.43 4.96
C SER A 249 -18.55 -14.47 5.44
N ASP A 250 -19.82 -14.77 5.13
CA ASP A 250 -20.94 -13.96 5.62
C ASP A 250 -21.00 -13.92 7.16
N ALA A 251 -20.56 -14.98 7.84
CA ALA A 251 -20.51 -15.03 9.31
C ALA A 251 -19.45 -14.08 9.89
N ASP A 252 -18.35 -13.85 9.18
CA ASP A 252 -17.35 -12.86 9.58
C ASP A 252 -17.89 -11.45 9.41
N ILE A 253 -18.65 -11.22 8.34
CA ILE A 253 -19.27 -9.93 8.04
C ILE A 253 -20.32 -9.58 9.08
N GLU A 254 -21.12 -10.55 9.52
CA GLU A 254 -22.07 -10.35 10.61
C GLU A 254 -21.38 -9.87 11.90
N LYS A 255 -20.18 -10.38 12.20
CA LYS A 255 -19.38 -9.91 13.35
C LYS A 255 -18.83 -8.52 13.09
N ILE A 256 -18.24 -8.28 11.91
CA ILE A 256 -17.63 -7.00 11.53
C ILE A 256 -18.66 -5.86 11.59
N VAL A 257 -19.84 -6.03 11.00
CA VAL A 257 -20.84 -4.94 10.97
C VAL A 257 -21.50 -4.67 12.32
N LYS A 258 -21.42 -5.63 13.26
CA LYS A 258 -21.86 -5.46 14.65
C LYS A 258 -20.79 -4.82 15.52
N ASP A 259 -19.54 -4.79 15.06
CA ASP A 259 -18.42 -4.25 15.82
C ASP A 259 -18.65 -2.78 16.18
N LYS A 260 -18.31 -2.42 17.42
CA LYS A 260 -18.55 -1.08 17.95
C LYS A 260 -17.82 -0.03 17.12
N ILE A 261 -16.61 -0.29 16.67
CA ILE A 261 -15.77 0.64 15.94
C ILE A 261 -16.34 0.88 14.54
N ILE A 262 -16.85 -0.19 13.90
CA ILE A 262 -17.54 -0.08 12.61
C ILE A 262 -18.81 0.77 12.73
N LYS A 263 -19.57 0.61 13.83
CA LYS A 263 -20.82 1.35 14.04
C LYS A 263 -20.63 2.80 14.48
N THR A 264 -19.53 3.13 15.18
CA THR A 264 -19.39 4.43 15.87
C THR A 264 -18.19 5.27 15.44
N HIS A 265 -17.24 4.71 14.68
CA HIS A 265 -16.03 5.43 14.26
C HIS A 265 -15.67 5.29 12.77
N CYS A 266 -16.18 4.28 12.09
CA CYS A 266 -15.88 4.00 10.68
C CYS A 266 -16.76 4.81 9.71
N THR A 267 -16.14 5.68 8.91
CA THR A 267 -16.81 6.44 7.85
C THR A 267 -16.61 5.83 6.46
N GLN A 268 -15.69 4.89 6.30
CA GLN A 268 -15.41 4.20 5.04
C GLN A 268 -15.07 2.74 5.31
N LEU A 269 -15.81 1.80 4.72
CA LEU A 269 -15.62 0.37 4.91
C LEU A 269 -15.39 -0.31 3.56
N ASN A 270 -14.26 -0.99 3.40
CA ASN A 270 -13.96 -1.76 2.20
C ASN A 270 -14.04 -3.26 2.50
N LEU A 271 -14.99 -3.96 1.87
CA LEU A 271 -15.21 -5.41 1.95
C LEU A 271 -15.03 -6.08 0.57
N SER A 272 -14.37 -5.43 -0.40
CA SER A 272 -14.28 -5.94 -1.77
C SER A 272 -13.46 -7.24 -1.89
N GLY A 273 -13.75 -8.09 -2.87
CA GLY A 273 -12.94 -9.29 -3.12
C GLY A 273 -13.00 -10.33 -2.00
N ASN A 274 -14.16 -10.48 -1.36
CA ASN A 274 -14.41 -11.49 -0.33
C ASN A 274 -15.40 -12.56 -0.85
N ASN A 275 -15.81 -13.48 0.02
CA ASN A 275 -16.78 -14.53 -0.32
C ASN A 275 -18.19 -14.16 0.16
N LEU A 276 -18.55 -12.87 0.08
CA LEU A 276 -19.87 -12.38 0.47
C LEU A 276 -20.94 -12.90 -0.49
N THR A 277 -22.03 -13.39 0.08
CA THR A 277 -23.24 -13.77 -0.65
C THR A 277 -24.41 -12.82 -0.34
N TRP A 278 -25.62 -13.18 -0.77
CA TRP A 278 -26.83 -12.46 -0.38
C TRP A 278 -27.03 -12.39 1.14
N TYR A 279 -26.54 -13.39 1.90
CA TYR A 279 -26.69 -13.42 3.37
C TYR A 279 -25.80 -12.39 4.06
N GLY A 280 -24.56 -12.19 3.59
CA GLY A 280 -23.71 -11.11 4.06
C GLY A 280 -24.29 -9.72 3.76
N CYS A 281 -24.97 -9.59 2.62
CA CYS A 281 -25.69 -8.35 2.27
C CYS A 281 -26.88 -8.07 3.20
N TRP A 282 -27.60 -9.10 3.64
CA TRP A 282 -28.64 -8.96 4.67
C TRP A 282 -28.07 -8.42 6.00
N ALA A 283 -26.91 -8.94 6.44
CA ALA A 283 -26.24 -8.46 7.65
C ALA A 283 -25.78 -7.00 7.52
N ILE A 284 -25.18 -6.65 6.38
CA ILE A 284 -24.77 -5.27 6.05
C ILE A 284 -25.98 -4.33 6.02
N ALA A 285 -27.07 -4.73 5.36
CA ALA A 285 -28.31 -3.95 5.28
C ALA A 285 -28.87 -3.60 6.66
N ASN A 286 -28.95 -4.59 7.56
CA ASN A 286 -29.39 -4.36 8.94
C ASN A 286 -28.48 -3.39 9.70
N ALA A 287 -27.17 -3.48 9.49
CA ALA A 287 -26.23 -2.55 10.10
C ALA A 287 -26.41 -1.13 9.55
N LEU A 288 -26.56 -0.98 8.22
CA LEU A 288 -26.74 0.31 7.56
C LEU A 288 -27.97 1.07 8.07
N ARG A 289 -29.11 0.41 8.28
CA ARG A 289 -30.33 1.08 8.82
C ARG A 289 -30.09 1.85 10.12
N THR A 290 -29.13 1.42 10.94
CA THR A 290 -28.80 2.06 12.22
C THR A 290 -27.46 2.80 12.21
N ASN A 291 -26.70 2.72 11.12
CA ASN A 291 -25.38 3.32 11.02
C ASN A 291 -25.50 4.76 10.49
N THR A 292 -25.17 5.72 11.34
CA THR A 292 -25.31 7.15 11.06
C THR A 292 -23.99 7.83 10.71
N ILE A 293 -22.94 7.08 10.40
CA ILE A 293 -21.60 7.63 10.16
C ILE A 293 -20.90 7.06 8.92
N LEU A 294 -21.31 5.90 8.42
CA LEU A 294 -20.67 5.23 7.30
C LEU A 294 -21.05 5.93 6.00
N ILE A 295 -20.07 6.63 5.40
CA ILE A 295 -20.23 7.44 4.20
C ILE A 295 -19.93 6.62 2.94
N GLN A 296 -18.95 5.71 3.02
CA GLN A 296 -18.51 4.92 1.86
C GLN A 296 -18.47 3.43 2.19
N LEU A 297 -19.02 2.61 1.30
CA LEU A 297 -19.02 1.16 1.40
C LEU A 297 -18.61 0.54 0.07
N ASN A 298 -17.54 -0.25 0.07
CA ASN A 298 -17.12 -1.00 -1.10
C ASN A 298 -17.40 -2.49 -0.93
N LEU A 299 -18.27 -3.05 -1.76
CA LEU A 299 -18.61 -4.47 -1.80
C LEU A 299 -18.24 -5.12 -3.14
N SER A 300 -17.42 -4.46 -3.98
CA SER A 300 -17.09 -4.98 -5.31
C SER A 300 -16.42 -6.36 -5.26
N GLU A 301 -16.47 -7.11 -6.37
CA GLU A 301 -15.81 -8.41 -6.50
C GLU A 301 -16.28 -9.45 -5.45
N ASN A 302 -17.56 -9.42 -5.09
CA ASN A 302 -18.22 -10.40 -4.21
C ASN A 302 -19.33 -11.16 -4.95
N GLN A 303 -19.83 -12.27 -4.41
CA GLN A 303 -20.91 -13.07 -5.04
C GLN A 303 -22.29 -12.69 -4.49
N ILE A 304 -22.61 -11.40 -4.55
CA ILE A 304 -23.84 -10.83 -3.94
C ILE A 304 -25.10 -11.31 -4.65
N LEU A 305 -25.05 -11.42 -5.99
CA LEU A 305 -26.18 -11.76 -6.85
C LEU A 305 -27.36 -10.78 -6.69
N HIS A 306 -28.47 -11.03 -7.38
CA HIS A 306 -29.63 -10.14 -7.36
C HIS A 306 -30.43 -10.18 -6.03
N GLU A 307 -30.39 -11.31 -5.31
CA GLU A 307 -31.06 -11.47 -4.02
C GLU A 307 -30.45 -10.56 -2.95
N GLY A 308 -29.12 -10.42 -2.94
CA GLY A 308 -28.42 -9.56 -2.00
C GLY A 308 -28.70 -8.07 -2.23
N THR A 309 -28.91 -7.66 -3.50
CA THR A 309 -29.19 -6.26 -3.84
C THR A 309 -30.54 -5.76 -3.32
N LYS A 310 -31.53 -6.63 -3.15
CA LYS A 310 -32.82 -6.26 -2.55
C LYS A 310 -32.64 -5.76 -1.11
N TYR A 311 -31.86 -6.47 -0.31
CA TYR A 311 -31.60 -6.07 1.07
C TYR A 311 -30.85 -4.74 1.16
N LEU A 312 -29.87 -4.54 0.28
CA LEU A 312 -29.13 -3.28 0.20
C LEU A 312 -30.04 -2.12 -0.23
N ALA A 313 -30.91 -2.33 -1.22
CA ALA A 313 -31.90 -1.35 -1.66
C ALA A 313 -32.84 -0.93 -0.52
N ASP A 314 -33.40 -1.89 0.22
CA ASP A 314 -34.27 -1.61 1.37
C ASP A 314 -33.54 -0.79 2.45
N ALA A 315 -32.27 -1.10 2.74
CA ALA A 315 -31.49 -0.35 3.72
C ALA A 315 -31.06 1.04 3.21
N LEU A 316 -30.78 1.16 1.92
CA LEU A 316 -30.49 2.44 1.28
C LEU A 316 -31.71 3.36 1.33
N PHE A 317 -32.94 2.85 1.25
CA PHE A 317 -34.13 3.69 1.39
C PHE A 317 -34.20 4.40 2.76
N GLU A 318 -33.77 3.73 3.83
CA GLU A 318 -33.80 4.25 5.20
C GLU A 318 -32.52 5.02 5.58
N ASN A 319 -31.38 4.67 5.00
CA ASN A 319 -30.09 5.28 5.34
C ASN A 319 -29.85 6.59 4.59
N THR A 320 -29.62 7.67 5.33
CA THR A 320 -29.40 9.01 4.78
C THR A 320 -27.94 9.49 4.85
N VAL A 321 -26.99 8.61 5.18
CA VAL A 321 -25.58 8.97 5.44
C VAL A 321 -24.63 8.36 4.42
N LEU A 322 -24.94 7.17 3.93
CA LEU A 322 -24.12 6.48 2.94
C LEU A 322 -24.25 7.19 1.58
N THR A 323 -23.16 7.77 1.10
CA THR A 323 -23.12 8.50 -0.17
C THR A 323 -22.37 7.76 -1.27
N GLN A 324 -21.66 6.66 -0.95
CA GLN A 324 -20.95 5.88 -1.96
C GLN A 324 -21.10 4.38 -1.68
N LEU A 325 -21.62 3.66 -2.66
CA LEU A 325 -21.72 2.20 -2.63
C LEU A 325 -21.13 1.62 -3.91
N ASN A 326 -20.07 0.82 -3.79
CA ASN A 326 -19.50 0.13 -4.95
C ASN A 326 -19.92 -1.34 -4.98
N LEU A 327 -20.54 -1.75 -6.09
CA LEU A 327 -21.03 -3.11 -6.35
C LEU A 327 -20.44 -3.71 -7.63
N GLY A 328 -19.33 -3.15 -8.13
CA GLY A 328 -18.68 -3.63 -9.34
C GLY A 328 -18.36 -5.13 -9.28
N SER A 329 -18.56 -5.84 -10.39
CA SER A 329 -18.25 -7.28 -10.49
C SER A 329 -18.97 -8.17 -9.47
N CYS A 330 -20.18 -7.81 -9.03
CA CYS A 330 -20.95 -8.56 -8.02
C CYS A 330 -21.97 -9.58 -8.56
N GLN A 331 -21.91 -9.90 -9.87
CA GLN A 331 -22.83 -10.81 -10.55
C GLN A 331 -24.33 -10.41 -10.42
N ILE A 332 -24.60 -9.10 -10.36
CA ILE A 332 -25.96 -8.54 -10.25
C ILE A 332 -26.64 -8.59 -11.62
N LYS A 333 -27.85 -9.16 -11.67
CA LYS A 333 -28.70 -9.19 -12.87
C LYS A 333 -29.68 -8.01 -12.90
N ASP A 334 -30.37 -7.82 -14.02
CA ASP A 334 -31.30 -6.70 -14.27
C ASP A 334 -32.28 -6.44 -13.12
N ASN A 335 -32.90 -7.48 -12.57
CA ASN A 335 -33.81 -7.35 -11.42
C ASN A 335 -33.13 -6.71 -10.20
N GLY A 336 -31.85 -7.02 -9.95
CA GLY A 336 -31.08 -6.44 -8.85
C GLY A 336 -30.73 -4.98 -9.07
N VAL A 337 -30.48 -4.58 -10.32
CA VAL A 337 -30.29 -3.17 -10.70
C VAL A 337 -31.59 -2.39 -10.51
N GLN A 338 -32.74 -2.96 -10.87
CA GLN A 338 -34.05 -2.32 -10.68
C GLN A 338 -34.32 -2.00 -9.20
N TYR A 339 -34.03 -2.93 -8.27
CA TYR A 339 -34.21 -2.66 -6.84
C TYR A 339 -33.37 -1.47 -6.36
N LEU A 340 -32.12 -1.37 -6.80
CA LEU A 340 -31.23 -0.26 -6.44
C LEU A 340 -31.72 1.05 -7.07
N ALA A 341 -32.16 1.03 -8.32
CA ALA A 341 -32.72 2.19 -9.02
C ALA A 341 -33.95 2.75 -8.30
N ASP A 342 -34.90 1.88 -7.93
CA ASP A 342 -36.13 2.28 -7.24
C ASP A 342 -35.80 2.90 -5.86
N ALA A 343 -34.84 2.31 -5.13
CA ALA A 343 -34.41 2.84 -3.83
C ALA A 343 -33.74 4.22 -3.96
N LEU A 344 -32.91 4.44 -4.98
CA LEU A 344 -32.23 5.71 -5.22
C LEU A 344 -33.19 6.82 -5.68
N GLN A 345 -34.23 6.49 -6.46
CA GLN A 345 -35.24 7.46 -6.89
C GLN A 345 -36.06 8.01 -5.72
N GLN A 346 -36.25 7.19 -4.68
CA GLN A 346 -37.10 7.53 -3.53
C GLN A 346 -36.30 8.10 -2.35
N ASN A 347 -34.99 7.85 -2.27
CA ASN A 347 -34.14 8.45 -1.25
C ASN A 347 -33.89 9.95 -1.56
N THR A 348 -34.17 10.82 -0.59
CA THR A 348 -34.05 12.28 -0.72
C THR A 348 -32.62 12.81 -0.62
N VAL A 349 -31.64 11.96 -0.27
CA VAL A 349 -30.21 12.26 -0.30
C VAL A 349 -29.67 11.93 -1.70
N LYS A 350 -29.78 12.90 -2.60
CA LYS A 350 -29.57 12.77 -4.06
C LYS A 350 -28.15 12.40 -4.54
N ASP A 351 -27.20 12.18 -3.62
CA ASP A 351 -25.77 12.04 -3.96
C ASP A 351 -25.19 10.64 -3.69
N CYS A 352 -26.02 9.61 -3.42
CA CYS A 352 -25.53 8.25 -3.28
C CYS A 352 -25.10 7.66 -4.63
N LEU A 353 -23.79 7.64 -4.89
CA LEU A 353 -23.20 7.06 -6.10
C LEU A 353 -23.10 5.54 -5.97
N VAL A 354 -23.91 4.81 -6.75
CA VAL A 354 -23.82 3.35 -6.88
C VAL A 354 -23.02 2.99 -8.13
N ASN A 355 -21.80 2.51 -7.96
CA ASN A 355 -20.94 2.09 -9.07
C ASN A 355 -21.16 0.61 -9.42
N TYR A 356 -21.70 0.32 -10.61
CA TYR A 356 -21.77 -1.03 -11.21
C TYR A 356 -21.32 -0.98 -12.68
N HIS A 357 -20.62 -2.03 -13.14
CA HIS A 357 -19.87 -1.98 -14.40
C HIS A 357 -20.69 -2.17 -15.69
N ILE A 358 -22.03 -2.16 -15.63
CA ILE A 358 -22.91 -2.06 -16.79
C ILE A 358 -24.12 -1.19 -16.41
N ALA A 359 -24.32 -0.07 -17.11
CA ALA A 359 -25.51 0.79 -17.10
C ALA A 359 -25.81 1.64 -15.84
N LEU A 360 -25.23 2.84 -15.79
CA LEU A 360 -25.92 4.07 -15.33
C LEU A 360 -26.30 4.97 -16.53
N TYR A 361 -26.49 4.40 -17.72
CA TYR A 361 -26.87 5.16 -18.92
C TYR A 361 -28.38 5.48 -19.03
N TYR A 362 -29.20 5.17 -18.01
CA TYR A 362 -30.66 5.34 -18.09
C TYR A 362 -31.36 5.92 -16.84
N LEU A 363 -30.65 6.54 -15.89
CA LEU A 363 -31.25 6.97 -14.61
C LEU A 363 -30.89 8.39 -14.13
N ILE A 364 -30.74 9.35 -15.06
CA ILE A 364 -30.87 10.79 -14.74
C ILE A 364 -31.89 11.42 -15.68
#